data_AF-A0A9X4MS80-F1
#
_entry.id   AF-A0A9X4MS80-F1
#
_cell.length_a   1.000
_cell.length_b   1.000
_cell.length_c   1.000
_cell.angle_alpha   90.00
_cell.angle_beta   90.00
_cell.angle_gamma   90.00
#
_symmetry.space_group_name_H-M   'P 1'
#
loop_
_entity.id
_entity.type
_entity.pdbx_description
1 polymer ?
#
loop_
_entity_poly.entity_id
_entity_poly.type
_entity_poly.pdbx_seq_one_letter_code
_entity_poly.pdbx_strand_id
1 'polypeptide(L)' 'MKVFKKIYLASFIGLVLYAFGYVFGEWLATGQIDISTLNILLPMVLGLPALLLFKKESDKN' A
#
# COMPACT_ATOMS: atom_id res chain seq x y z
N MET A 1 -7.94 19.17 9.42
CA MET A 1 -7.28 17.88 9.78
C MET A 1 -8.05 16.64 9.31
N LYS A 2 -9.37 16.51 9.58
CA LYS A 2 -10.19 15.34 9.14
C LYS A 2 -10.22 15.13 7.62
N VAL A 3 -10.35 16.20 6.84
CA VAL A 3 -10.42 16.13 5.36
C VAL A 3 -9.09 15.70 4.75
N PHE A 4 -7.97 16.28 5.21
CA PHE A 4 -6.62 15.88 4.79
C PHE A 4 -6.32 14.40 5.06
N LYS A 5 -6.73 13.88 6.23
CA LYS A 5 -6.63 12.43 6.52
C LYS A 5 -7.42 11.57 5.54
N LYS A 6 -8.62 12.03 5.14
CA LYS A 6 -9.47 11.34 4.17
C LYS A 6 -8.86 11.31 2.78
N ILE A 7 -8.33 12.45 2.33
CA ILE A 7 -7.64 12.58 1.04
C ILE A 7 -6.39 11.70 1.03
N TYR A 8 -5.58 11.76 2.09
CA TYR A 8 -4.39 10.92 2.23
C TYR A 8 -4.72 9.43 2.14
N LEU A 9 -5.77 8.99 2.84
CA LEU A 9 -6.21 7.60 2.80
C LEU A 9 -6.73 7.20 1.41
N ALA A 10 -7.51 8.06 0.76
CA ALA A 10 -8.03 7.80 -0.59
C ALA A 10 -6.90 7.71 -1.63
N SER A 11 -5.93 8.64 -1.58
CA SER A 11 -4.75 8.61 -2.45
C SER A 11 -3.91 7.36 -2.21
N PHE A 12 -3.74 6.95 -0.95
CA PHE A 12 -3.02 5.73 -0.60
C PHE A 12 -3.71 4.48 -1.14
N ILE A 13 -5.04 4.37 -0.98
CA ILE A 13 -5.82 3.25 -1.54
C ILE A 13 -5.69 3.21 -3.06
N GLY A 14 -5.76 4.37 -3.74
CA GLY A 14 -5.57 4.44 -5.19
C GLY A 14 -4.20 3.94 -5.64
N LEU A 15 -3.15 4.29 -4.89
CA LEU A 15 -1.77 3.83 -5.13
C LEU A 15 -1.61 2.32 -4.97
N VAL A 16 -2.21 1.76 -3.91
CA VAL A 16 -2.22 0.31 -3.68
C VAL A 16 -2.96 -0.41 -4.80
N LEU A 17 -4.14 0.07 -5.19
CA LEU A 17 -4.93 -0.54 -6.26
C LEU A 17 -4.18 -0.51 -7.60
N TYR A 18 -3.53 0.61 -7.90
CA TYR A 18 -2.72 0.78 -9.11
C TYR A 18 -1.54 -0.21 -9.14
N ALA A 19 -0.78 -0.30 -8.05
CA ALA A 19 0.35 -1.23 -7.96
C ALA A 19 -0.11 -2.70 -8.05
N PHE A 20 -1.23 -3.03 -7.40
CA PHE A 20 -1.79 -4.38 -7.45
C PHE A 20 -2.29 -4.74 -8.86
N GLY A 21 -2.97 -3.81 -9.53
CA GLY A 21 -3.41 -3.96 -10.91
C GLY A 21 -2.25 -4.10 -11.89
N TYR A 22 -1.15 -3.37 -11.66
CA TYR A 22 0.08 -3.48 -12.45
C TYR A 22 0.72 -4.87 -12.30
N VAL A 23 0.92 -5.37 -11.07
CA VAL A 23 1.44 -6.73 -10.82
C VAL A 23 0.53 -7.79 -11.43
N PHE A 24 -0.78 -7.65 -11.25
CA PHE A 24 -1.74 -8.61 -11.78
C PHE A 24 -1.78 -8.58 -13.31
N GLY A 25 -1.65 -7.39 -13.91
CA GLY A 25 -1.54 -7.21 -15.36
C GLY A 25 -0.28 -7.82 -15.95
N GLU A 26 0.88 -7.57 -15.33
CA GLU A 26 2.15 -8.23 -15.68
C GLU A 26 2.02 -9.75 -15.60
N TRP A 27 1.39 -10.26 -14.53
CA TRP A 27 1.18 -11.68 -14.35
C TRP A 27 0.25 -12.28 -15.41
N LEU A 28 -0.85 -11.62 -15.76
CA LEU A 28 -1.75 -12.10 -16.83
C LEU A 28 -1.08 -12.07 -18.21
N ALA A 29 -0.22 -11.07 -18.46
CA ALA A 29 0.45 -10.90 -19.74
C ALA A 29 1.62 -11.88 -19.94
N THR A 30 2.36 -12.21 -18.87
CA THR A 30 3.61 -12.97 -18.95
C THR A 30 3.55 -14.34 -18.27
N GLY A 31 2.54 -14.60 -17.44
CA GLY A 31 2.44 -15.77 -16.57
C GLY A 31 3.45 -15.77 -15.42
N GLN A 32 4.27 -14.71 -15.30
CA GLN A 32 5.33 -14.59 -14.31
C GLN A 32 5.06 -13.38 -13.42
N ILE A 33 5.43 -13.49 -12.16
CA ILE A 33 5.37 -12.38 -11.22
C ILE A 33 6.80 -11.88 -11.04
N ASP A 34 7.06 -10.63 -11.44
CA ASP A 34 8.35 -10.01 -11.20
C ASP A 34 8.49 -9.67 -9.71
N ILE A 35 9.51 -10.27 -9.07
CA ILE A 35 9.83 -10.07 -7.66
C ILE A 35 10.17 -8.59 -7.39
N SER A 36 10.70 -7.88 -8.38
CA SER A 36 11.05 -6.46 -8.31
C SER A 36 9.79 -5.61 -8.13
N THR A 37 8.72 -5.94 -8.85
CA THR A 37 7.41 -5.28 -8.73
C THR A 37 6.75 -5.59 -7.39
N LEU A 38 6.92 -6.83 -6.90
CA LEU A 38 6.47 -7.24 -5.57
C LEU A 38 7.20 -6.48 -4.44
N ASN A 39 8.49 -6.17 -4.64
CA ASN A 39 9.32 -5.41 -3.70
C ASN A 39 8.87 -3.95 -3.55
N ILE A 40 8.15 -3.39 -4.53
CA ILE A 40 7.54 -2.07 -4.45
C ILE A 40 6.23 -2.11 -3.63
N LEU A 41 5.48 -3.21 -3.73
CA LEU A 41 4.24 -3.44 -2.98
C LEU A 41 4.47 -3.80 -1.51
N LEU A 42 5.53 -4.55 -1.23
CA LEU A 42 5.88 -5.03 0.11
C LEU A 42 5.97 -3.90 1.17
N PRO A 43 6.68 -2.78 0.96
CA PRO A 43 6.71 -1.68 1.92
C PRO A 43 5.38 -0.94 2.05
N MET A 44 4.52 -0.92 1.02
CA MET A 44 3.17 -0.35 1.15
C MET A 44 2.25 -1.25 1.98
N VAL A 45 2.33 -2.57 1.79
CA VAL A 45 1.52 -3.56 2.50
C VAL A 45 1.99 -3.74 3.95
N LEU A 46 3.30 -3.70 4.21
CA LEU A 46 3.87 -3.87 5.56
C LEU A 46 4.07 -2.54 6.30
N GLY A 47 4.40 -1.46 5.60
CA GLY A 47 4.65 -0.15 6.19
C GLY A 47 3.39 0.53 6.71
N LEU A 48 2.23 0.32 6.06
CA LEU A 48 0.96 0.90 6.51
C LEU A 48 0.46 0.27 7.84
N PRO A 49 0.41 -1.07 8.01
CA PRO A 49 0.09 -1.68 9.30
C PRO A 49 1.05 -1.25 10.40
N ALA A 50 2.35 -1.16 10.10
CA ALA A 50 3.35 -0.70 11.06
C ALA A 50 3.08 0.76 11.50
N LEU A 51 2.81 1.67 10.56
CA LEU A 51 2.43 3.06 10.87
C LEU A 51 1.15 3.16 11.69
N LEU A 52 0.15 2.31 11.41
CA LEU A 52 -1.10 2.27 12.17
C LEU A 52 -0.91 1.69 13.58
N LEU A 53 -0.04 0.69 13.74
CA LEU A 53 0.33 0.14 15.06
C LEU A 53 1.09 1.19 15.89
N PHE A 54 2.09 1.85 15.32
CA PHE A 54 2.82 2.93 16.00
C PHE A 54 1.91 4.10 16.40
N LYS A 55 0.97 4.49 15.53
CA LYS A 55 -0.03 5.51 15.83
C LYS A 55 -0.89 5.09 17.03
N LYS A 56 -1.29 3.83 17.10
CA LYS A 56 -2.10 3.27 18.19
C LYS A 56 -1.32 3.16 19.50
N GLU A 57 -0.04 2.82 19.46
CA GLU A 57 0.86 2.80 20.62
C GLU A 57 1.05 4.22 21.19
N SER A 58 1.28 5.21 20.31
CA SER A 58 1.49 6.60 20.69
C SER A 58 0.23 7.34 21.18
N ASP A 59 -0.98 6.90 20.84
CA ASP A 59 -2.23 7.49 21.35
C ASP A 59 -2.60 6.94 22.74
N LYS A 60 -1.92 5.87 23.18
CA LYS A 60 -2.20 5.13 24.42
C LYS A 60 -1.25 5.50 25.58
N ASN A 61 -0.24 6.32 25.30
CA ASN A 61 0.80 6.79 26.22
C ASN A 61 0.77 8.32 26.27
#